data_AF-A0A518EUN9-F1
#
_entry.id   AF-A0A518EUN9-F1
#
_cell.length_a   1.000
_cell.length_b   1.000
_cell.length_c   1.000
_cell.angle_alpha   90.00
_cell.angle_beta   90.00
_cell.angle_gamma   90.00
#
_symmetry.space_group_name_H-M   'P 1'
#
loop_
_entity.id
_entity.type
_entity.pdbx_description
1 polymer ?
#
loop_
_entity_poly.entity_id
_entity_poly.type
_entity_poly.pdbx_seq_one_letter_code
_entity_poly.pdbx_strand_id
1 'polypeptide(L)'
;MNSQEMGQIMVELNCSGDLEKLLNEHYAEDAVSVEVMDMGRGREAVGLDAIRARHTSWEETMIMHSMEVDGPFPHGDDRFALVSRATSK
;
A
#
# COMPACT_ATOMS: atom_id res chain seq x y z
N MET A 1 -14.45 8.12 8.17
CA MET A 1 -13.12 8.62 7.78
C MET A 1 -13.23 9.03 6.32
N ASN A 2 -12.83 10.25 5.99
CA ASN A 2 -12.81 10.72 4.59
C ASN A 2 -11.46 10.42 3.92
N SER A 3 -11.36 10.69 2.62
CA SER A 3 -10.15 10.45 1.80
C SER A 3 -8.90 11.16 2.31
N GLN A 4 -9.02 12.37 2.85
CA GLN A 4 -7.90 13.13 3.41
C GLN A 4 -7.36 12.46 4.68
N GLU A 5 -8.24 12.07 5.60
CA GLU A 5 -7.88 11.41 6.85
C GLU A 5 -7.24 10.03 6.58
N MET A 6 -7.86 9.22 5.72
CA MET A 6 -7.34 7.90 5.37
C MET A 6 -6.01 8.00 4.60
N GLY A 7 -5.91 8.96 3.68
CA GLY A 7 -4.68 9.21 2.95
C GLY A 7 -3.52 9.62 3.86
N GLN A 8 -3.79 10.42 4.91
CA GLN A 8 -2.77 10.82 5.88
C GLN A 8 -2.27 9.61 6.70
N ILE A 9 -3.17 8.72 7.12
CA ILE A 9 -2.79 7.47 7.79
C ILE A 9 -1.91 6.61 6.88
N MET A 10 -2.25 6.50 5.60
CA MET A 10 -1.44 5.76 4.63
C MET A 10 -0.03 6.35 4.49
N VAL A 11 0.13 7.68 4.44
CA VAL A 11 1.44 8.33 4.40
C VAL A 11 2.26 7.98 5.64
N GLU A 12 1.68 8.13 6.82
CA GLU A 12 2.37 7.90 8.10
C GLU A 12 2.84 6.45 8.27
N LEU A 13 1.97 5.49 7.96
CA LEU A 13 2.29 4.07 8.11
C LEU A 13 3.26 3.57 7.03
N ASN A 14 3.18 4.08 5.79
CA ASN A 14 4.18 3.75 4.76
C ASN A 14 5.57 4.31 5.11
N CYS A 15 5.66 5.54 5.62
CA CYS A 15 6.94 6.17 5.98
C CYS A 15 7.57 5.56 7.25
N SER A 16 6.76 5.10 8.21
CA SER A 16 7.26 4.44 9.43
C SER A 16 7.59 2.95 9.23
N GLY A 17 7.12 2.35 8.13
CA GLY A 17 7.32 0.92 7.83
C GLY A 17 6.34 -0.01 8.55
N ASP A 18 5.33 0.53 9.24
CA ASP A 18 4.32 -0.27 9.98
C ASP A 18 3.18 -0.71 9.04
N LEU A 19 3.55 -1.47 8.00
CA LEU A 19 2.62 -1.93 6.96
C LEU A 19 1.65 -3.01 7.47
N GLU A 20 2.07 -3.80 8.46
CA GLU A 20 1.20 -4.81 9.08
C GLU A 20 0.00 -4.14 9.75
N LYS A 21 0.23 -3.07 10.52
CA LYS A 21 -0.84 -2.28 11.12
C LYS A 21 -1.77 -1.68 10.06
N LEU A 22 -1.20 -1.16 8.97
CA LEU A 22 -1.97 -0.60 7.87
C LEU A 22 -2.94 -1.64 7.27
N LEU A 23 -2.46 -2.85 7.00
CA LEU A 23 -3.27 -3.95 6.47
C LEU A 23 -4.33 -4.41 7.47
N ASN A 24 -4.00 -4.49 8.76
CA ASN A 24 -4.89 -5.03 9.77
C ASN A 24 -6.02 -4.06 10.18
N GLU A 25 -5.75 -2.76 10.22
CA GLU A 25 -6.70 -1.77 10.74
C GLU A 25 -7.52 -1.07 9.65
N HIS A 26 -7.02 -1.03 8.41
CA HIS A 26 -7.57 -0.13 7.39
C HIS A 26 -7.97 -0.76 6.06
N TYR A 27 -7.59 -2.02 5.79
CA TYR A 27 -8.00 -2.69 4.56
C TYR A 27 -9.32 -3.45 4.75
N ALA A 28 -10.19 -3.37 3.74
CA ALA A 28 -11.38 -4.21 3.66
C ALA A 28 -10.99 -5.68 3.41
N GLU A 29 -11.79 -6.63 3.92
CA GLU A 29 -11.54 -8.06 3.73
C GLU A 29 -11.49 -8.47 2.24
N ASP A 30 -12.27 -7.78 1.40
CA ASP A 30 -12.41 -7.98 -0.04
C ASP A 30 -11.60 -6.99 -0.89
N ALA A 31 -10.64 -6.28 -0.29
CA ALA A 31 -9.81 -5.30 -0.99
C ALA A 31 -9.07 -5.90 -2.19
N VAL A 32 -8.86 -5.09 -3.23
CA VAL A 32 -8.15 -5.48 -4.45
C VAL A 32 -6.91 -4.60 -4.62
N SER A 33 -5.72 -5.22 -4.64
CA SER A 33 -4.47 -4.56 -4.98
C SER A 33 -4.09 -4.87 -6.43
N VAL A 34 -3.86 -3.84 -7.24
CA VAL A 34 -3.61 -3.95 -8.68
C VAL A 34 -2.27 -3.32 -9.04
N GLU A 35 -1.32 -4.15 -9.47
CA GLU A 35 -0.02 -3.69 -9.94
C GLU A 35 -0.11 -3.12 -11.36
N VAL A 36 0.78 -2.17 -11.68
CA VAL A 36 0.85 -1.59 -13.04
C VAL A 36 1.29 -2.64 -14.06
N MET A 37 2.29 -3.46 -13.70
CA MET A 37 2.88 -4.48 -14.57
C MET A 37 2.51 -5.89 -14.10
N ASP A 38 2.31 -6.81 -15.05
CA ASP A 38 2.23 -8.25 -14.75
C ASP A 38 3.63 -8.85 -14.75
N MET A 39 4.04 -9.41 -13.62
CA MET A 39 5.33 -10.09 -13.45
C MET A 39 5.21 -11.62 -13.58
N GLY A 40 4.18 -12.11 -14.28
CA GLY A 40 3.94 -13.55 -14.54
C GLY A 40 3.03 -14.24 -13.52
N ARG A 41 2.39 -13.47 -12.64
CA ARG A 41 1.45 -13.97 -11.60
C ARG A 41 0.10 -13.27 -11.64
N GLY A 42 -0.18 -12.49 -12.68
CA GLY A 42 -1.35 -11.63 -12.76
C GLY A 42 -1.14 -10.32 -12.00
N ARG A 43 -1.88 -9.29 -12.41
CA ARG A 43 -1.77 -7.94 -11.82
C ARG A 43 -2.50 -7.80 -10.49
N GLU A 44 -3.55 -8.59 -10.27
CA GLU A 44 -4.48 -8.44 -9.15
C GLU A 44 -4.18 -9.41 -8.00
N ALA A 45 -4.20 -8.90 -6.77
CA ALA A 45 -4.45 -9.67 -5.56
C ALA A 45 -5.82 -9.29 -5.00
N VAL A 46 -6.70 -10.27 -4.89
CA VAL A 46 -8.10 -10.09 -4.43
C VAL A 46 -8.24 -10.69 -3.04
N GLY A 47 -8.70 -9.87 -2.10
CA GLY A 47 -8.87 -10.21 -0.70
C GLY A 47 -7.63 -9.92 0.15
N LEU A 48 -7.86 -9.59 1.42
CA LEU A 48 -6.81 -9.17 2.35
C LEU A 48 -5.70 -10.22 2.52
N ASP A 49 -6.03 -11.51 2.55
CA ASP A 49 -5.04 -12.58 2.67
C ASP A 49 -4.11 -12.67 1.44
N ALA A 50 -4.63 -12.42 0.24
CA ALA A 50 -3.81 -12.38 -0.96
C ALA A 50 -2.88 -11.15 -0.98
N ILE A 51 -3.35 -10.01 -0.46
CA ILE A 51 -2.54 -8.79 -0.32
C ILE A 51 -1.43 -9.00 0.72
N ARG A 52 -1.74 -9.59 1.88
CA ARG A 52 -0.72 -9.95 2.89
C ARG A 52 0.35 -10.87 2.31
N ALA A 53 -0.05 -11.92 1.60
CA ALA A 53 0.89 -12.84 0.97
C ALA A 53 1.82 -12.14 -0.03
N ARG A 54 1.32 -11.13 -0.77
CA ARG A 54 2.17 -10.29 -1.65
C ARG A 54 3.16 -9.45 -0.86
N HIS A 55 2.72 -8.79 0.22
CA HIS A 55 3.61 -8.02 1.09
C HIS A 55 4.73 -8.90 1.66
N THR A 56 4.40 -10.06 2.24
CA THR A 56 5.40 -11.00 2.77
C THR A 56 6.39 -11.44 1.69
N SER A 57 5.89 -11.82 0.51
CA SER A 57 6.78 -12.20 -0.60
C SER A 57 7.68 -11.05 -1.06
N TRP A 58 7.21 -9.80 -0.98
CA TRP A 58 8.01 -8.63 -1.32
C TRP A 58 9.07 -8.36 -0.25
N GLU A 59 8.71 -8.37 1.03
CA GLU A 59 9.62 -8.13 2.17
C GLU A 59 10.72 -9.19 2.28
N GLU A 60 10.42 -10.45 1.95
CA GLU A 60 11.41 -11.53 1.94
C GLU A 60 12.41 -11.42 0.77
N THR A 61 12.04 -10.71 -0.30
CA THR A 61 12.83 -10.65 -1.54
C THR A 61 13.53 -9.32 -1.76
N MET A 62 13.06 -8.25 -1.13
CA MET A 62 13.53 -6.89 -1.34
C MET A 62 14.12 -6.30 -0.05
N ILE A 63 15.25 -5.61 -0.17
CA ILE A 63 15.82 -4.85 0.93
C ILE A 63 15.49 -3.37 0.71
N MET A 64 14.58 -2.83 1.51
CA MET A 64 14.24 -1.40 1.48
C MET A 64 15.38 -0.58 2.10
N HIS A 65 15.86 0.45 1.39
CA HIS A 65 16.85 1.40 1.89
C HIS A 65 16.22 2.73 2.29
N SER A 66 15.22 3.19 1.54
CA SER A 66 14.44 4.39 1.88
C SER A 66 13.06 4.34 1.24
N MET A 67 12.09 4.98 1.89
CA MET A 67 10.75 5.21 1.39
C MET A 67 10.35 6.64 1.74
N GLU A 68 9.94 7.40 0.72
CA GLU A 68 9.31 8.71 0.87
C GLU A 68 7.92 8.65 0.23
N VAL A 69 6.93 9.28 0.85
CA VAL A 69 5.57 9.33 0.32
C VAL A 69 5.12 10.80 0.29
N ASP A 70 4.77 11.29 -0.90
CA ASP A 70 4.13 12.59 -1.07
C ASP A 70 2.60 12.42 -1.13
N GLY A 71 1.89 13.36 -0.51
CA GLY A 71 0.43 13.39 -0.44
C GLY A 71 -0.07 13.61 0.99
N PRO A 72 -1.33 13.24 1.30
CA PRO A 72 -2.31 12.71 0.35
C PRO A 72 -2.81 13.76 -0.66
N PHE A 73 -3.17 13.30 -1.85
CA PHE A 73 -3.87 14.09 -2.86
C PHE A 73 -5.32 13.62 -2.95
N PRO A 74 -6.26 14.17 -2.15
CA PRO A 74 -7.64 13.71 -2.12
C PRO A 74 -8.42 14.10 -3.38
N HIS A 75 -9.41 13.27 -3.72
CA HIS A 75 -10.38 13.53 -4.78
C HIS A 75 -11.77 13.08 -4.34
N GLY A 76 -12.60 14.04 -3.90
CA GLY A 76 -13.86 13.75 -3.23
C GLY A 76 -13.65 13.09 -1.87
N ASP A 77 -14.67 12.40 -1.37
CA ASP A 77 -14.64 11.83 -0.01
C ASP A 77 -14.08 10.40 0.06
N ASP A 78 -13.97 9.72 -1.09
CA ASP A 78 -13.74 8.27 -1.17
C ASP A 78 -12.42 7.86 -1.82
N ARG A 79 -11.68 8.81 -2.41
CA ARG A 79 -10.46 8.52 -3.16
C ARG A 79 -9.35 9.50 -2.85
N PHE A 80 -8.13 9.00 -2.83
CA PHE A 80 -6.91 9.78 -2.72
C PHE A 80 -5.81 9.12 -3.54
N ALA A 81 -4.80 9.88 -3.89
CA ALA A 81 -3.58 9.38 -4.49
C ALA A 81 -2.37 9.70 -3.60
N LEU A 82 -1.35 8.86 -3.72
CA LEU A 82 -0.04 9.02 -3.10
C LEU A 82 1.02 8.87 -4.19
N VAL A 83 2.16 9.53 -4.00
CA VAL A 83 3.35 9.31 -4.83
C VAL A 83 4.45 8.78 -3.92
N SER A 84 4.79 7.50 -4.09
CA SER A 84 5.85 6.85 -3.31
C SER A 84 7.16 6.82 -4.11
N ARG A 85 8.26 7.19 -3.45
CA ARG A 85 9.63 7.04 -3.94
C ARG A 85 10.38 6.09 -3.03
N ALA A 86 10.77 4.95 -3.56
CA ALA A 86 11.48 3.91 -2.82
C ALA A 86 12.86 3.66 -3.43
N THR A 87 13.86 3.47 -2.59
CA THR A 87 15.14 2.88 -2.99
C THR A 87 15.20 1.48 -2.39
N SER A 88 15.31 0.46 -3.24
CA SER A 88 15.38 -0.95 -2.82
C SER A 88 16.39 -1.73 -3.66
N LYS A 89 16.80 -2.91 -3.17
CA LYS A 89 17.65 -3.88 -3.88
C LYS A 89 17.03 -5.27 -3.83
#